data_AF-A0AA39S1M6-F1
#
_entry.id   AF-A0AA39S1M6-F1
#
_cell.length_a   1.000
_cell.length_b   1.000
_cell.length_c   1.000
_cell.angle_alpha   90.00
_cell.angle_beta   90.00
_cell.angle_gamma   90.00
#
_symmetry.space_group_name_H-M   'P 1'
#
loop_
_entity.id
_entity.type
_entity.pdbx_description
1 polymer ?
#
loop_
_entity_poly.entity_id
_entity_poly.type
_entity_poly.pdbx_seq_one_letter_code
_entity_poly.pdbx_strand_id
1 'polypeptide(L)' 'MAYFAHLLSFLVLTTTLMFFFMSPSHSIPSPPPAKPPKVDLVLYYETLCPACADFITTDLVKIFQTDLNTIVNLRLVP' A
#
# COMPACT_ATOMS: atom_id res chain seq x y z
N MET A 1 -28.06 54.56 16.18
CA MET A 1 -26.58 54.40 16.19
C MET A 1 -26.13 53.20 17.04
N ALA A 2 -26.43 53.16 18.34
CA ALA A 2 -25.92 52.10 19.25
C ALA A 2 -26.39 50.67 18.93
N TYR A 3 -27.66 50.49 18.53
CA TYR A 3 -28.21 49.17 18.17
C TYR A 3 -27.50 48.54 16.96
N PHE A 4 -27.12 49.37 15.98
CA PHE A 4 -26.39 48.91 14.79
C PHE A 4 -24.99 48.40 15.14
N ALA A 5 -24.29 49.09 16.05
CA ALA A 5 -22.98 48.65 16.53
C ALA A 5 -23.04 47.34 17.31
N HIS A 6 -24.07 47.14 18.15
CA HIS A 6 -24.27 45.87 18.86
C HIS A 6 -24.59 44.70 17.93
N LEU A 7 -25.44 44.93 16.91
CA LEU A 7 -25.76 43.92 15.91
C LEU A 7 -24.52 43.49 15.10
N LEU A 8 -23.70 44.47 14.70
CA LEU A 8 -22.45 44.22 13.98
C LEU A 8 -21.43 43.49 14.85
N SER A 9 -21.32 43.87 16.13
CA SER A 9 -20.48 43.17 17.11
C SER A 9 -20.91 41.71 17.32
N PHE A 10 -22.21 41.44 17.38
CA PHE A 10 -22.73 40.08 17.53
C PHE A 10 -22.44 39.22 16.29
N LEU A 11 -22.60 39.79 15.09
CA LEU A 11 -22.31 39.11 13.83
C LEU A 11 -20.82 38.75 13.67
N VAL A 12 -19.92 39.62 14.11
CA VAL A 12 -18.47 39.35 14.09
C VAL A 12 -18.10 38.26 15.11
N LEU A 13 -18.73 38.26 16.28
CA LEU A 13 -18.46 37.25 17.31
C LEU A 13 -18.91 35.85 16.87
N THR A 14 -20.06 35.71 16.20
CA THR A 14 -20.54 34.39 15.76
C THR A 14 -19.73 33.82 14.61
N THR A 15 -19.29 34.65 13.66
CA THR A 15 -18.46 34.21 12.53
C THR A 15 -17.06 33.78 12.98
N THR A 16 -16.44 34.50 13.91
CA THR A 16 -15.14 34.13 14.49
C THR A 16 -15.22 32.84 15.30
N LEU A 17 -16.31 32.63 16.05
CA LEU A 17 -16.54 31.40 16.79
C LEU A 17 -16.71 30.18 15.87
N MET A 18 -17.49 30.30 14.79
CA MET A 18 -17.64 29.24 13.79
C MET A 18 -16.32 28.88 13.11
N PHE A 19 -15.46 29.87 12.85
CA PHE A 19 -14.13 29.65 12.29
C PHE A 19 -13.20 28.93 13.27
N PHE A 20 -13.33 29.19 14.57
CA PHE A 20 -12.55 28.53 15.62
C PHE A 20 -12.98 27.06 15.84
N PHE A 21 -14.26 26.75 15.63
CA PHE A 21 -14.79 25.38 15.71
C PHE A 21 -14.61 24.54 14.44
N MET A 22 -14.13 25.13 13.34
CA MET A 22 -13.68 24.39 12.15
C MET A 22 -12.37 23.67 12.44
N SER A 23 -12.45 22.60 13.21
CA SER A 23 -11.35 21.68 13.41
C SER A 23 -11.12 20.91 12.09
N PRO A 24 -9.89 20.83 11.56
CA PRO A 24 -9.61 19.96 10.43
C PRO A 24 -9.87 18.52 10.86
N SER A 25 -10.95 17.93 10.35
CA SER A 25 -11.18 16.49 10.45
C SER A 25 -10.08 15.78 9.68
N HIS A 26 -8.98 15.45 10.35
CA HIS A 26 -7.95 14.60 9.80
C HIS A 26 -8.55 13.19 9.66
N SER A 27 -8.98 12.85 8.44
CA SER A 27 -9.21 11.45 8.08
C SER A 27 -7.87 10.74 8.23
N ILE A 28 -7.77 9.86 9.22
CA ILE A 28 -6.62 8.97 9.37
C ILE A 28 -6.58 8.14 8.08
N PRO A 29 -5.51 8.24 7.26
CA PRO A 29 -5.39 7.38 6.09
C PRO A 29 -5.43 5.94 6.57
N SER A 30 -6.34 5.13 6.00
CA SER A 30 -6.31 3.70 6.27
C SER A 30 -4.92 3.15 5.90
N PRO A 31 -4.36 2.24 6.69
CA PRO A 31 -3.11 1.60 6.32
C PRO A 31 -3.31 0.95 4.93
N PRO A 32 -2.28 1.00 4.06
CA PRO A 32 -2.38 0.36 2.76
C PRO A 32 -2.78 -1.11 2.95
N PRO A 33 -3.60 -1.67 2.04
CA PRO A 33 -3.99 -3.07 2.15
C PRO A 33 -2.73 -3.93 2.26
N ALA A 34 -2.68 -4.77 3.30
CA ALA A 34 -1.59 -5.71 3.49
C ALA A 34 -1.51 -6.61 2.25
N LYS A 35 -0.35 -6.65 1.60
CA LYS A 35 -0.16 -7.56 0.48
C LYS A 35 -0.26 -9.00 0.99
N PRO A 36 -0.95 -9.89 0.26
CA PRO A 36 -0.94 -11.30 0.62
C PRO A 36 0.49 -11.83 0.66
N PRO A 37 0.79 -12.80 1.55
CA PRO A 37 2.11 -13.42 1.59
C PRO A 37 2.40 -14.10 0.26
N LYS A 38 3.66 -14.00 -0.17
CA LYS A 38 4.16 -14.71 -1.35
C LYS A 38 4.32 -16.20 -1.04
N VAL A 39 4.23 -17.03 -2.08
CA VAL A 39 4.46 -18.47 -1.99
C VAL A 39 5.97 -18.73 -2.06
N ASP A 40 6.51 -19.43 -1.06
CA ASP A 40 7.91 -19.84 -1.07
C ASP A 40 8.10 -21.04 -2.02
N LEU A 41 8.95 -20.89 -3.03
CA LEU A 41 9.32 -21.93 -3.98
C LEU A 41 10.83 -22.18 -3.89
N VAL A 42 11.21 -23.30 -3.29
CA VAL A 42 12.62 -23.67 -3.08
C VAL A 42 12.97 -24.85 -3.98
N LEU A 43 13.90 -24.65 -4.89
CA LEU A 43 14.44 -25.70 -5.75
C LEU A 43 15.81 -26.14 -5.22
N TYR A 44 15.87 -27.38 -4.77
CA TYR A 44 17.13 -28.07 -4.48
C TYR A 44 17.57 -28.80 -5.75
N TYR A 45 18.76 -28.50 -6.23
CA TYR A 45 19.26 -29.02 -7.49
C TYR A 45 20.76 -29.28 -7.40
N GLU A 46 21.30 -30.08 -8.32
CA GLU A 46 22.73 -30.29 -8.43
C GLU A 46 23.25 -29.65 -9.72
N THR A 47 24.46 -29.07 -9.66
CA THR A 47 25.03 -28.29 -10.78
C THR A 47 25.23 -29.09 -12.07
N LEU A 48 25.43 -30.41 -11.97
CA LEU A 48 25.69 -31.30 -13.11
C LEU A 48 24.55 -32.29 -13.39
N CYS A 49 23.38 -32.10 -12.77
CA CYS A 49 22.21 -32.95 -13.03
C CYS A 49 21.49 -32.50 -14.31
N PRO A 50 21.41 -33.34 -15.37
CA PRO A 50 20.78 -32.95 -16.62
C PRO A 50 19.28 -32.63 -16.48
N ALA A 51 18.56 -33.38 -15.64
CA ALA A 51 17.14 -33.15 -15.40
C ALA A 51 16.88 -31.85 -14.64
N CYS A 52 17.76 -31.47 -13.71
CA CYS A 52 17.68 -30.18 -13.03
C CYS A 52 17.91 -29.02 -14.01
N ALA A 53 18.89 -29.15 -14.89
CA ALA A 53 19.16 -28.16 -15.93
C ALA A 53 17.94 -28.00 -16.84
N ASP A 54 17.38 -29.10 -17.34
CA ASP A 54 16.18 -29.08 -18.18
C ASP A 54 14.98 -28.46 -17.47
N PHE A 55 14.71 -28.84 -16.22
CA PHE A 55 13.65 -28.22 -15.42
C PHE A 55 13.84 -26.70 -15.27
N ILE A 56 15.05 -26.24 -14.97
CA ILE A 56 15.34 -24.81 -14.82
C ILE A 56 15.13 -24.05 -16.14
N THR A 57 15.63 -24.59 -17.25
CA THR A 57 15.60 -23.90 -18.55
C THR A 57 14.27 -24.01 -19.28
N THR A 58 13.50 -25.06 -19.02
CA THR A 58 12.29 -25.39 -19.78
C THR A 58 11.02 -25.09 -18.98
N ASP A 59 11.01 -25.39 -17.68
CA ASP A 59 9.79 -25.27 -16.86
C ASP A 59 9.84 -24.10 -15.89
N LEU A 60 10.90 -23.96 -15.10
CA LEU A 60 11.03 -22.88 -14.12
C LEU A 60 11.04 -21.50 -14.79
N VAL A 61 11.62 -21.40 -16.00
CA VAL A 61 11.63 -20.15 -16.78
C VAL A 61 10.23 -19.59 -17.04
N LYS A 62 9.21 -20.45 -17.15
CA LYS A 62 7.82 -20.05 -17.44
C LYS A 62 7.22 -19.20 -16.31
N ILE A 63 7.72 -19.33 -15.07
CA ILE A 63 7.32 -18.50 -13.92
C ILE A 63 7.66 -17.02 -14.19
N PHE A 64 8.77 -16.74 -14.88
CA PHE A 64 9.19 -15.38 -15.18
C PHE A 64 8.53 -14.78 -16.43
N GLN A 65 7.88 -15.61 -17.24
CA GLN A 65 7.13 -15.21 -18.42
C GLN A 65 5.67 -14.88 -18.10
N THR A 66 5.23 -15.13 -16.86
CA THR A 66 3.88 -14.90 -16.36
C THR A 66 3.91 -13.93 -15.18
N ASP A 67 2.75 -13.58 -14.66
CA ASP A 67 2.60 -12.79 -13.42
C ASP A 67 2.94 -13.60 -12.15
N LEU A 68 3.26 -14.89 -12.27
CA LEU A 68 3.65 -15.74 -11.15
C LEU A 68 4.91 -15.21 -10.43
N ASN A 69 5.82 -14.56 -11.15
CA ASN A 69 7.00 -13.90 -10.55
C ASN A 69 6.64 -12.84 -9.49
N THR A 70 5.43 -12.28 -9.51
CA THR A 70 4.98 -11.27 -8.56
C THR A 70 4.52 -11.87 -7.24
N ILE A 71 4.11 -13.15 -7.25
CA ILE A 71 3.51 -13.84 -6.10
C ILE A 71 4.40 -14.92 -5.48
N VAL A 72 5.56 -15.23 -6.06
CA VAL A 72 6.49 -16.24 -5.52
C VAL A 72 7.76 -15.63 -4.93
N ASN A 73 8.31 -16.29 -3.93
CA ASN A 73 9.68 -16.13 -3.45
C ASN A 73 10.49 -17.34 -3.94
N LEU A 74 11.22 -17.20 -5.03
CA LEU A 74 12.09 -18.27 -5.55
C LEU A 74 13.42 -18.30 -4.81
N ARG A 75 13.84 -19.50 -4.36
CA ARG A 75 15.18 -19.79 -3.85
C ARG A 75 15.76 -20.99 -4.58
N LEU A 76 16.98 -20.85 -5.10
CA LEU A 76 17.76 -21.93 -5.68
C LEU A 76 18.83 -22.38 -4.67
N VAL A 77 18.90 -23.68 -4.40
CA VAL A 77 19.87 -24.29 -3.49
C VAL A 77 20.66 -25.35 -4.27
N PRO A 78 21.93 -25.10 -4.59
CA PRO A 78 22.80 -26.06 -5.28
C PRO A 78 23.30 -27.18 -4.36
#